data_AF-A0A7K3DIU1-F1
#
_entry.id   AF-A0A7K3DIU1-F1
#
_cell.length_a   1.000
_cell.length_b   1.000
_cell.length_c   1.000
_cell.angle_alpha   90.00
_cell.angle_beta   90.00
_cell.angle_gamma   90.00
#
_symmetry.space_group_name_H-M   'P 1'
#
loop_
_entity.id
_entity.type
_entity.pdbx_description
1 polymer ?
#
loop_
_entity_poly.entity_id
_entity_poly.type
_entity_poly.pdbx_seq_one_letter_code
_entity_poly.pdbx_strand_id
1 'polypeptide(L)'
;MTVTTGAPSGGGAAAVPPEDVVTLTIDGIEISVPKGTLVIRAAELLGIEIPRFCDHPLLDPAGACRQCIVEVEGQRKPMASCTITCTDGMVVKSQLSSPVAEKAQKGVMELLLINHPLDCPVCDKGGECPLQNQAMSHGQADSRFEGKKRTYEKPVAISTQVLLDRERCVLCARCTRFSNQVAGDPMIELIERGALQQVGTGEGDPFESYFSGNTIQICPVGALTSAAYRFRSRPFDLVSSPSVCEHCAGGCATRTDHRRGKVMRRLAADDPEVNEEWVCDKGRFGFRYAQKPDRLTTPQVRDAETGELRAASWPEALETAARGLTGARGRAGVLTGGRLTVEDAYAYSKFARVALGTNDIDFRARVHSAEESDFLAARVAGRGRDLDGTGVTYTKLEQAPAVLLVGLESEEEAPGVFLKLRKAWRKHGQRVFSLATHTTRGLEKAGGTLLPAAPGTETEWLDALASGVGLETDGAAAAEALRSEGAVIA
;
A
#
# COMPACT_ATOMS: atom_id res chain seq x y z
N MET A 1 15.12 12.42 6.90
CA MET A 1 13.92 12.25 6.06
C MET A 1 13.52 13.63 5.63
N THR A 2 13.67 13.95 4.35
CA THR A 2 13.33 15.27 3.82
C THR A 2 11.83 15.40 3.85
N VAL A 3 11.29 16.23 4.75
CA VAL A 3 9.88 16.60 4.80
C VAL A 3 9.60 17.41 3.53
N THR A 4 9.10 16.77 2.49
CA THR A 4 8.51 17.47 1.36
C THR A 4 7.16 17.99 1.80
N THR A 5 7.11 19.29 2.06
CA THR A 5 5.89 20.04 2.30
C THR A 5 5.02 20.00 1.04
N GLY A 6 3.98 19.18 1.05
CA GLY A 6 2.89 19.29 0.08
C GLY A 6 2.16 20.61 0.28
N ALA A 7 2.16 21.47 -0.73
CA ALA A 7 1.31 22.65 -0.76
C ALA A 7 -0.16 22.21 -0.93
N PRO A 8 -1.13 22.87 -0.25
CA PRO A 8 -2.54 22.52 -0.39
C PRO A 8 -3.04 23.02 -1.75
N SER A 9 -3.51 22.11 -2.60
CA SER A 9 -4.28 22.48 -3.79
C SER A 9 -5.76 22.62 -3.40
N GLY A 10 -6.23 23.87 -3.48
CA GLY A 10 -7.60 24.31 -3.77
C GLY A 10 -8.82 23.57 -3.19
N GLY A 11 -9.53 24.27 -2.30
CA GLY A 11 -11.00 24.41 -2.43
C GLY A 11 -11.88 23.33 -1.81
N GLY A 12 -11.48 22.70 -0.71
CA GLY A 12 -12.41 21.96 0.15
C GLY A 12 -13.00 22.87 1.22
N ALA A 13 -14.33 22.83 1.41
CA ALA A 13 -15.00 23.52 2.52
C ALA A 13 -14.26 23.27 3.84
N ALA A 14 -14.06 24.32 4.63
CA ALA A 14 -13.42 24.23 5.94
C ALA A 14 -14.09 23.13 6.76
N ALA A 15 -13.32 22.12 7.16
CA ALA A 15 -13.80 21.06 8.01
C ALA A 15 -14.43 21.68 9.26
N VAL A 16 -15.70 21.33 9.53
CA VAL A 16 -16.39 21.72 10.75
C VAL A 16 -15.49 21.30 11.93
N PRO A 17 -15.13 22.22 12.85
CA PRO A 17 -14.30 21.83 13.98
C PRO A 17 -15.05 20.78 14.80
N PRO A 18 -14.42 19.65 15.15
CA PRO A 18 -15.09 18.59 15.89
C PRO A 18 -15.57 19.13 17.23
N GLU A 19 -16.82 18.82 17.60
CA GLU A 19 -17.48 19.32 18.83
C GLU A 19 -16.80 18.82 20.13
N ASP A 20 -15.81 17.92 20.02
CA ASP A 20 -15.01 17.35 21.12
C ASP A 20 -13.50 17.56 20.87
N VAL A 21 -12.98 18.78 21.11
CA VAL A 21 -11.53 19.06 21.17
C VAL A 21 -11.02 19.05 22.61
N VAL A 22 -9.76 18.67 22.79
CA VAL A 22 -9.05 18.78 24.07
C VAL A 22 -7.82 19.67 23.89
N THR A 23 -7.58 20.55 24.86
CA THR A 23 -6.43 21.47 24.83
C THR A 23 -5.34 20.97 25.77
N LEU A 24 -4.11 20.91 25.27
CA LEU A 24 -2.94 20.45 26.03
C LEU A 24 -1.70 21.27 25.67
N THR A 25 -0.68 21.18 26.51
CA THR A 25 0.61 21.87 26.30
C THR A 25 1.71 20.85 26.08
N ILE A 26 2.45 20.98 24.97
CA ILE A 26 3.62 20.16 24.65
C ILE A 26 4.83 21.08 24.53
N ASP A 27 5.86 20.86 25.35
CA ASP A 27 7.08 21.68 25.37
C ASP A 27 6.83 23.19 25.52
N GLY A 28 5.80 23.56 26.28
CA GLY A 28 5.39 24.95 26.51
C GLY A 28 4.53 25.56 25.40
N ILE A 29 4.20 24.79 24.35
CA ILE A 29 3.33 25.20 23.25
C ILE A 29 1.94 24.60 23.45
N GLU A 30 0.92 25.44 23.50
CA GLU A 30 -0.48 25.01 23.60
C GLU A 30 -0.99 24.53 22.23
N ILE A 31 -1.74 23.44 22.22
CA ILE A 31 -2.40 22.90 21.03
C ILE A 31 -3.78 22.34 21.40
N SER A 32 -4.74 22.47 20.48
CA SER A 32 -6.04 21.80 20.58
C SER A 32 -6.15 20.72 19.52
N VAL A 33 -6.52 19.50 19.93
CA VAL A 33 -6.63 18.34 19.05
C VAL A 33 -7.96 17.62 19.28
N PRO A 34 -8.48 16.85 18.31
CA PRO A 34 -9.66 16.03 18.52
C PRO A 34 -9.46 15.05 19.68
N LYS A 35 -10.51 14.83 20.48
CA LYS A 35 -10.52 13.81 21.53
C LYS A 35 -10.17 12.44 20.94
N GLY A 36 -9.36 11.67 21.66
CA GLY A 36 -8.82 10.39 21.16
C GLY A 36 -7.46 10.50 20.45
N THR A 37 -7.00 11.71 20.13
CA THR A 37 -5.66 11.93 19.55
C THR A 37 -4.58 11.48 20.53
N LEU A 38 -3.60 10.71 20.06
CA LEU A 38 -2.46 10.28 20.87
C LEU A 38 -1.44 11.41 21.02
N VAL A 39 -0.74 11.46 22.16
CA VAL A 39 0.27 12.50 22.43
C VAL A 39 1.31 12.60 21.31
N ILE A 40 1.76 11.47 20.76
CA ILE A 40 2.72 11.47 19.66
C ILE A 40 2.19 12.14 18.38
N ARG A 41 0.88 12.03 18.12
CA ARG A 41 0.21 12.66 16.96
C ARG A 41 0.03 14.15 17.18
N ALA A 42 -0.32 14.56 18.40
CA ALA A 42 -0.38 15.98 18.76
C ALA A 42 0.99 16.65 18.63
N ALA A 43 2.07 15.98 19.06
CA ALA A 43 3.43 16.48 18.90
C ALA A 43 3.84 16.67 17.43
N GLU A 44 3.44 15.75 16.53
CA GLU A 44 3.70 15.88 15.09
C GLU A 44 3.06 17.12 14.47
N LEU A 45 1.85 17.50 14.91
CA LEU A 45 1.16 18.70 14.44
C LEU A 45 1.91 19.99 14.82
N LEU A 46 2.74 19.94 15.88
CA LEU A 46 3.63 21.03 16.30
C LEU A 46 5.01 20.96 15.64
N GLY A 47 5.27 19.95 14.80
CA GLY A 47 6.59 19.70 14.22
C GLY A 47 7.61 19.13 15.22
N ILE A 48 7.16 18.64 16.38
CA ILE A 48 8.02 18.03 17.40
C ILE A 48 8.18 16.53 17.07
N GLU A 49 9.36 16.14 16.60
CA GLU A 49 9.68 14.74 16.34
C GLU A 49 10.01 13.99 17.64
N ILE A 50 9.12 13.10 18.07
CA ILE A 50 9.38 12.15 19.15
C ILE A 50 9.91 10.84 18.53
N PRO A 51 11.11 10.34 18.92
CA PRO A 51 11.71 9.17 18.29
C PRO A 51 10.90 7.89 18.57
N ARG A 52 10.89 6.98 17.60
CA ARG A 52 10.00 5.80 17.60
C ARG A 52 10.49 4.67 16.70
N PHE A 53 10.13 3.44 17.06
CA PHE A 53 10.34 2.24 16.23
C PHE A 53 9.11 1.38 16.03
N CYS A 54 8.20 1.27 16.99
CA CYS A 54 7.02 0.39 16.88
C CYS A 54 5.75 1.12 16.42
N ASP A 55 5.68 2.43 16.65
CA ASP A 55 4.55 3.29 16.30
C ASP A 55 4.47 3.51 14.78
N HIS A 56 3.28 3.41 14.19
CA HIS A 56 3.01 3.69 12.79
C HIS A 56 1.58 4.24 12.69
N PRO A 57 1.29 5.34 11.96
CA PRO A 57 -0.05 5.96 11.94
C PRO A 57 -1.18 5.01 11.54
N LEU A 58 -0.90 4.13 10.58
CA LEU A 58 -1.85 3.15 10.04
C LEU A 58 -1.93 1.82 10.82
N LEU A 59 -1.23 1.70 11.96
CA LEU A 59 -1.32 0.54 12.84
C LEU A 59 -1.84 0.97 14.21
N ASP A 60 -2.45 0.03 14.93
CA ASP A 60 -2.92 0.31 16.29
C ASP A 60 -1.74 0.72 17.25
N PRO A 61 -2.00 1.31 18.41
CA PRO A 61 -0.95 1.54 19.40
C PRO A 61 -0.35 0.24 19.95
N ALA A 62 0.96 0.22 20.23
CA ALA A 62 1.64 -0.98 20.78
C ALA A 62 2.53 -0.71 21.99
N GLY A 63 3.26 0.42 22.02
CA GLY A 63 4.19 0.72 23.11
C GLY A 63 5.36 -0.26 23.27
N ALA A 64 5.66 -1.10 22.28
CA ALA A 64 6.65 -2.17 22.37
C ALA A 64 8.10 -1.68 22.54
N CYS A 65 8.52 -0.69 21.75
CA CYS A 65 9.93 -0.26 21.72
C CYS A 65 10.34 0.69 22.84
N ARG A 66 9.37 1.38 23.47
CA ARG A 66 9.60 2.43 24.48
C ARG A 66 10.46 3.63 24.04
N GLN A 67 10.83 3.76 22.76
CA GLN A 67 11.65 4.88 22.29
C GLN A 67 10.93 6.24 22.36
N CYS A 68 9.60 6.25 22.33
CA CYS A 68 8.79 7.47 22.33
C CYS A 68 8.42 7.98 23.74
N ILE A 69 9.25 7.68 24.74
CA ILE A 69 9.00 8.07 26.12
C ILE A 69 9.04 9.60 26.26
N VAL A 70 8.03 10.16 26.92
CA VAL A 70 7.90 11.57 27.29
C VAL A 70 7.58 11.70 28.77
N GLU A 71 7.85 12.86 29.35
CA GLU A 71 7.40 13.20 30.70
C GLU A 71 6.02 13.86 30.62
N VAL A 72 5.11 13.46 31.50
CA VAL A 72 3.77 14.05 31.60
C VAL A 72 3.61 14.52 33.05
N GLU A 73 3.27 15.79 33.24
CA GLU A 73 3.13 16.33 34.60
C GLU A 73 2.07 15.59 35.40
N GLY A 74 2.35 15.36 36.69
CA GLY A 74 1.51 14.54 37.57
C GLY A 74 1.70 13.03 37.44
N GLN A 75 2.40 12.53 36.41
CA GLN A 75 2.72 11.11 36.29
C GLN A 75 4.02 10.74 37.02
N ARG A 76 4.01 9.63 37.76
CA ARG A 76 5.18 9.19 38.55
C ARG A 76 6.34 8.67 37.71
N LYS A 77 6.06 8.21 36.48
CA LYS A 77 7.04 7.62 35.57
C LYS A 77 6.85 8.23 34.18
N PRO A 78 7.93 8.38 33.39
CA PRO A 78 7.81 8.73 31.98
C PRO A 78 6.94 7.73 31.22
N MET A 79 6.15 8.23 30.28
CA MET A 79 5.09 7.49 29.63
C MET A 79 5.34 7.39 28.12
N ALA A 80 4.86 6.32 27.48
CA ALA A 80 5.02 6.16 26.03
C ALA A 80 3.97 7.00 25.28
N SER A 81 4.42 8.06 24.60
CA SER A 81 3.51 8.99 23.88
C SER A 81 2.64 8.34 22.81
N CYS A 82 3.06 7.20 22.26
CA CYS A 82 2.29 6.46 21.26
C CYS A 82 1.10 5.65 21.80
N THR A 83 0.91 5.58 23.12
CA THR A 83 -0.21 4.84 23.74
C THR A 83 -1.08 5.70 24.66
N ILE A 84 -0.76 6.99 24.80
CA ILE A 84 -1.47 7.90 25.72
C ILE A 84 -2.34 8.81 24.88
N THR A 85 -3.62 8.89 25.22
CA THR A 85 -4.56 9.84 24.63
C THR A 85 -4.42 11.21 25.29
N CYS A 86 -4.48 12.28 24.51
CA CYS A 86 -4.48 13.63 25.01
C CYS A 86 -5.71 13.88 25.89
N THR A 87 -5.51 14.55 27.01
CA THR A 87 -6.60 15.01 27.90
C THR A 87 -6.48 16.51 28.09
N ASP A 88 -7.61 17.15 28.41
CA ASP A 88 -7.64 18.58 28.66
C ASP A 88 -6.70 18.98 29.82
N GLY A 89 -5.96 20.07 29.64
CA GLY A 89 -4.95 20.56 30.59
C GLY A 89 -3.71 19.67 30.74
N MET A 90 -3.52 18.63 29.90
CA MET A 90 -2.33 17.79 29.96
C MET A 90 -1.07 18.60 29.63
N VAL A 91 -0.01 18.46 30.43
CA VAL A 91 1.30 19.07 30.16
C VAL A 91 2.31 17.98 29.87
N VAL A 92 2.85 17.98 28.65
CA VAL A 92 3.81 17.01 28.15
C VAL A 92 5.16 17.69 27.89
N LYS A 93 6.24 17.06 28.32
CA LYS A 93 7.62 17.47 28.06
C LYS A 93 8.34 16.36 27.29
N SER A 94 8.76 16.66 26.06
CA SER A 94 9.52 15.75 25.20
C SER A 94 11.00 15.71 25.61
N GLN A 95 11.83 14.99 24.85
CA GLN A 95 13.28 15.01 25.02
C GLN A 95 13.92 16.39 24.83
N LEU A 96 13.20 17.35 24.21
CA LEU A 96 13.69 18.70 24.00
C LEU A 96 13.64 19.55 25.28
N SER A 97 12.68 19.28 26.16
CA SER A 97 12.44 20.09 27.36
C SER A 97 12.55 19.31 28.68
N SER A 98 12.64 17.97 28.63
CA SER A 98 12.80 17.09 29.80
C SER A 98 14.10 16.28 29.74
N PRO A 99 15.05 16.50 30.67
CA PRO A 99 16.22 15.64 30.86
C PRO A 99 15.86 14.20 31.22
N VAL A 100 14.68 13.97 31.83
CA VAL A 100 14.21 12.63 32.19
C VAL A 100 13.80 11.88 30.93
N ALA A 101 13.02 12.51 30.03
CA ALA A 101 12.65 11.94 28.74
C ALA A 101 13.88 11.66 27.89
N GLU A 102 14.79 12.64 27.76
CA GLU A 102 16.05 12.48 27.01
C GLU A 102 16.88 11.29 27.52
N LYS A 103 17.08 11.20 28.84
CA LYS A 103 17.83 10.09 29.47
C LYS A 103 17.15 8.74 29.24
N ALA A 104 15.82 8.68 29.32
CA ALA A 104 15.08 7.45 29.07
C ALA A 104 15.23 6.99 27.62
N GLN A 105 15.14 7.90 26.65
CA GLN A 105 15.30 7.59 25.23
C GLN A 105 16.73 7.12 24.90
N LYS A 106 17.77 7.74 25.47
CA LYS A 106 19.17 7.28 25.37
C LYS A 106 19.36 5.88 25.95
N GLY A 107 18.73 5.60 27.09
CA GLY A 107 18.77 4.27 27.72
C GLY A 107 18.07 3.20 26.89
N VAL A 108 16.91 3.51 26.30
CA VAL A 108 16.21 2.60 25.39
C VAL A 108 17.06 2.32 24.15
N MET A 109 17.65 3.35 23.53
CA MET A 109 18.53 3.18 22.38
C MET A 109 19.69 2.24 22.69
N GLU A 110 20.32 2.40 23.85
CA GLU A 110 21.38 1.50 24.30
C GLU A 110 20.89 0.06 24.41
N LEU A 111 19.74 -0.19 25.06
CA LEU A 111 19.15 -1.53 25.20
C LEU A 111 18.83 -2.18 23.84
N LEU A 112 18.35 -1.39 22.87
CA LEU A 112 18.08 -1.88 21.51
C LEU A 112 19.39 -2.26 20.79
N LEU A 113 20.46 -1.51 21.00
CA LEU A 113 21.76 -1.74 20.38
C LEU A 113 22.58 -2.85 21.07
N ILE A 114 22.30 -3.22 22.33
CA ILE A 114 22.99 -4.31 23.05
C ILE A 114 23.05 -5.58 22.20
N ASN A 115 21.92 -6.00 21.63
CA ASN A 115 21.80 -7.21 20.84
C ASN A 115 21.78 -6.98 19.32
N HIS A 116 21.85 -5.73 18.86
CA HIS A 116 21.93 -5.42 17.44
C HIS A 116 23.37 -5.58 16.92
N PRO A 117 23.59 -6.27 15.79
CA PRO A 117 24.92 -6.48 15.22
C PRO A 117 25.49 -5.19 14.61
N LEU A 118 26.82 -5.08 14.53
CA LEU A 118 27.52 -3.98 13.85
C LEU A 118 27.55 -4.19 12.32
N ASP A 119 26.41 -4.59 11.77
CA ASP A 119 26.25 -4.93 10.36
C ASP A 119 26.02 -3.70 9.48
N CYS A 120 26.01 -2.48 10.02
CA CYS A 120 25.67 -1.26 9.27
C CYS A 120 26.42 -1.13 7.92
N PRO A 121 27.73 -1.45 7.81
CA PRO A 121 28.45 -1.38 6.54
C PRO A 121 27.95 -2.37 5.48
N VAL A 122 27.40 -3.52 5.88
CA VAL A 122 26.90 -4.56 4.95
C VAL A 122 25.37 -4.52 4.81
N CYS A 123 24.65 -3.93 5.77
CA CYS A 123 23.21 -3.84 5.81
C CYS A 123 22.63 -3.05 4.63
N ASP A 124 21.70 -3.66 3.89
CA ASP A 124 21.06 -3.08 2.70
C ASP A 124 20.29 -1.79 2.98
N LYS A 125 19.74 -1.67 4.21
CA LYS A 125 19.03 -0.48 4.70
C LYS A 125 19.96 0.59 5.28
N GLY A 126 21.27 0.36 5.31
CA GLY A 126 22.25 1.35 5.76
C GLY A 126 22.15 2.64 4.94
N GLY A 127 22.08 3.79 5.61
CA GLY A 127 21.83 5.10 5.01
C GLY A 127 20.37 5.54 5.00
N GLU A 128 19.41 4.62 5.12
CA GLU A 128 17.97 4.93 5.24
C GLU A 128 17.33 4.30 6.48
N CYS A 129 18.12 3.73 7.39
CA CYS A 129 17.65 2.98 8.55
C CYS A 129 17.25 3.93 9.71
N PRO A 130 15.97 3.95 10.13
CA PRO A 130 15.56 4.71 11.31
C PRO A 130 16.39 4.41 12.58
N LEU A 131 16.78 3.16 12.81
CA LEU A 131 17.63 2.82 13.97
C LEU A 131 19.00 3.49 13.89
N GLN A 132 19.61 3.52 12.71
CA GLN A 132 20.90 4.20 12.51
C GLN A 132 20.74 5.71 12.78
N ASN A 133 19.72 6.33 12.19
CA ASN A 133 19.49 7.77 12.31
C ASN A 133 19.18 8.18 13.76
N GLN A 134 18.35 7.40 14.46
CA GLN A 134 18.01 7.67 15.85
C GLN A 134 19.15 7.31 16.81
N ALA A 135 19.99 6.32 16.51
CA ALA A 135 21.20 6.08 17.29
C ALA A 135 22.18 7.26 17.20
N MET A 136 22.32 7.88 16.02
CA MET A 136 23.17 9.06 15.84
C MET A 136 22.63 10.32 16.53
N SER A 137 21.30 10.49 16.59
CA SER A 137 20.66 11.71 17.13
C SER A 137 20.25 11.59 18.60
N HIS A 138 19.85 10.40 19.04
CA HIS A 138 19.26 10.14 20.37
C HIS A 138 19.98 9.00 21.13
N GLY A 139 21.09 8.48 20.60
CA GLY A 139 21.92 7.46 21.25
C GLY A 139 23.11 8.02 22.03
N GLN A 140 23.91 7.11 22.57
CA GLN A 140 25.21 7.41 23.15
C GLN A 140 26.32 7.07 22.15
N ALA A 141 27.46 7.77 22.22
CA ALA A 141 28.60 7.51 21.36
C ALA A 141 29.24 6.15 21.65
N ASP A 142 29.28 5.75 22.92
CA ASP A 142 29.91 4.53 23.40
C ASP A 142 28.89 3.52 23.93
N SER A 143 29.17 2.23 23.75
CA SER A 143 28.41 1.14 24.34
C SER A 143 29.09 0.68 25.62
N ARG A 144 28.32 0.58 26.72
CA ARG A 144 28.80 -0.03 27.98
C ARG A 144 28.73 -1.56 27.96
N PHE A 145 28.10 -2.14 26.93
CA PHE A 145 27.96 -3.59 26.80
C PHE A 145 29.18 -4.20 26.12
N GLU A 146 29.93 -4.98 26.90
CA GLU A 146 31.11 -5.74 26.46
C GLU A 146 30.83 -7.24 26.27
N GLY A 147 29.58 -7.68 26.52
CA GLY A 147 29.18 -9.07 26.43
C GLY A 147 29.07 -9.59 24.99
N LYS A 148 28.83 -10.89 24.86
CA LYS A 148 28.55 -11.52 23.57
C LYS A 148 27.13 -11.18 23.11
N LYS A 149 27.02 -10.53 21.95
CA LYS A 149 25.73 -10.28 21.27
C LYS A 149 25.12 -11.61 20.79
N ARG A 150 23.79 -11.70 20.79
CA ARG A 150 23.09 -12.83 20.16
C ARG A 150 23.37 -12.90 18.66
N THR A 151 23.46 -14.11 18.14
CA THR A 151 23.71 -14.40 16.71
C THR A 151 22.68 -15.39 16.21
N TYR A 152 22.20 -15.20 14.98
CA TYR A 152 21.27 -16.10 14.33
C TYR A 152 21.76 -16.48 12.94
N GLU A 153 21.18 -17.53 12.36
CA GLU A 153 21.32 -17.81 10.94
C GLU A 153 20.81 -16.61 10.11
N LYS A 154 21.59 -16.21 9.09
CA LYS A 154 21.24 -15.12 8.18
C LYS A 154 21.82 -15.36 6.77
N PRO A 155 21.08 -15.07 5.70
CA PRO A 155 19.65 -14.75 5.68
C PRO A 155 18.78 -16.00 5.76
N VAL A 156 17.62 -15.90 6.43
CA VAL A 156 16.57 -16.93 6.36
C VAL A 156 15.54 -16.52 5.32
N ALA A 157 15.27 -17.39 4.34
CA ALA A 157 14.22 -17.16 3.36
C ALA A 157 12.86 -17.49 3.98
N ILE A 158 12.06 -16.46 4.28
CA ILE A 158 10.69 -16.64 4.80
C ILE A 158 9.65 -16.65 3.68
N SER A 159 10.00 -16.11 2.51
CA SER A 159 9.23 -16.26 1.26
C SER A 159 10.17 -16.16 0.06
N THR A 160 9.64 -16.32 -1.15
CA THR A 160 10.40 -16.13 -2.39
C THR A 160 10.89 -14.68 -2.58
N GLN A 161 10.21 -13.71 -1.98
CA GLN A 161 10.52 -12.29 -2.12
C GLN A 161 11.19 -11.67 -0.89
N VAL A 162 11.01 -12.26 0.30
CA VAL A 162 11.42 -11.67 1.58
C VAL A 162 12.46 -12.53 2.30
N LEU A 163 13.60 -11.90 2.63
CA LEU A 163 14.69 -12.48 3.42
C LEU A 163 14.72 -11.83 4.80
N LEU A 164 14.98 -12.65 5.83
CA LEU A 164 15.02 -12.27 7.23
C LEU A 164 16.43 -12.44 7.83
N ASP A 165 17.02 -11.33 8.26
CA ASP A 165 18.22 -11.29 9.11
C ASP A 165 17.79 -11.02 10.56
N ARG A 166 17.51 -12.08 11.32
CA ARG A 166 16.89 -12.00 12.66
C ARG A 166 17.66 -11.15 13.66
N GLU A 167 18.98 -11.22 13.65
CA GLU A 167 19.83 -10.45 14.58
C GLU A 167 19.72 -8.94 14.39
N ARG A 168 19.35 -8.45 13.19
CA ARG A 168 19.10 -7.02 12.97
C ARG A 168 17.75 -6.55 13.50
N CYS A 169 16.85 -7.46 13.86
CA CYS A 169 15.51 -7.14 14.34
C CYS A 169 15.55 -6.55 15.77
N VAL A 170 14.84 -5.43 15.95
CA VAL A 170 14.66 -4.75 17.25
C VAL A 170 13.32 -5.10 17.92
N LEU A 171 12.63 -6.14 17.44
CA LEU A 171 11.38 -6.66 18.03
C LEU A 171 10.27 -5.59 18.20
N CYS A 172 10.22 -4.62 17.29
CA CYS A 172 9.21 -3.56 17.31
C CYS A 172 7.78 -4.02 16.96
N ALA A 173 7.62 -5.28 16.53
CA ALA A 173 6.38 -5.90 16.07
C ALA A 173 5.69 -5.22 14.87
N ARG A 174 6.27 -4.23 14.19
CA ARG A 174 5.60 -3.56 13.03
C ARG A 174 5.22 -4.54 11.93
N CYS A 175 6.10 -5.48 11.58
CA CYS A 175 5.85 -6.44 10.50
C CYS A 175 4.73 -7.44 10.85
N THR A 176 4.77 -8.04 12.04
CA THR A 176 3.74 -9.00 12.49
C THR A 176 2.38 -8.32 12.64
N ARG A 177 2.39 -7.09 13.17
CA ARG A 177 1.20 -6.25 13.28
C ARG A 177 0.65 -5.84 11.93
N PHE A 178 1.49 -5.47 10.96
CA PHE A 178 1.04 -5.24 9.58
C PHE A 178 0.38 -6.48 8.99
N SER A 179 1.04 -7.65 9.12
CA SER A 179 0.54 -8.94 8.63
C SER A 179 -0.85 -9.25 9.16
N ASN A 180 -1.06 -9.06 10.46
CA ASN A 180 -2.34 -9.32 11.11
C ASN A 180 -3.38 -8.22 10.85
N GLN A 181 -3.03 -6.95 11.08
CA GLN A 181 -3.98 -5.83 11.10
C GLN A 181 -4.36 -5.33 9.71
N VAL A 182 -3.40 -5.29 8.78
CA VAL A 182 -3.59 -4.70 7.45
C VAL A 182 -3.86 -5.78 6.43
N ALA A 183 -2.91 -6.70 6.22
CA ALA A 183 -3.05 -7.76 5.22
C ALA A 183 -4.09 -8.83 5.61
N GLY A 184 -4.17 -9.17 6.89
CA GLY A 184 -4.99 -10.28 7.36
C GLY A 184 -4.38 -11.65 7.16
N ASP A 185 -3.08 -11.70 6.94
CA ASP A 185 -2.30 -12.91 6.75
C ASP A 185 -1.34 -13.05 7.95
N PRO A 186 -1.77 -13.59 9.11
CA PRO A 186 -0.95 -13.70 10.32
C PRO A 186 0.09 -14.85 10.21
N MET A 187 0.87 -14.84 9.13
CA MET A 187 1.85 -15.87 8.78
C MET A 187 3.25 -15.58 9.33
N ILE A 188 3.50 -14.36 9.81
CA ILE A 188 4.71 -13.98 10.54
C ILE A 188 4.36 -13.49 11.94
N GLU A 189 5.04 -14.04 12.95
CA GLU A 189 4.77 -13.72 14.35
C GLU A 189 6.03 -13.60 15.20
N LEU A 190 5.86 -13.10 16.43
CA LEU A 190 6.91 -13.13 17.45
C LEU A 190 6.87 -14.47 18.20
N ILE A 191 7.75 -15.38 17.79
CA ILE A 191 7.96 -16.67 18.45
C ILE A 191 8.92 -16.54 19.64
N GLU A 192 8.94 -17.56 20.50
CA GLU A 192 9.69 -17.58 21.76
C GLU A 192 9.27 -16.47 22.75
N ARG A 193 10.01 -16.32 23.87
CA ARG A 193 9.71 -15.35 24.93
C ARG A 193 10.97 -14.68 25.46
N GLY A 194 10.81 -13.47 26.01
CA GLY A 194 11.89 -12.71 26.64
C GLY A 194 13.03 -12.40 25.67
N ALA A 195 14.27 -12.62 26.09
CA ALA A 195 15.46 -12.32 25.28
C ALA A 195 15.60 -13.21 24.02
N LEU A 196 14.94 -14.37 24.00
CA LEU A 196 14.94 -15.30 22.87
C LEU A 196 13.89 -14.96 21.82
N GLN A 197 12.99 -14.01 22.12
CA GLN A 197 11.92 -13.62 21.22
C GLN A 197 12.48 -13.16 19.87
N GLN A 198 11.86 -13.64 18.79
CA GLN A 198 12.29 -13.41 17.43
C GLN A 198 11.12 -13.42 16.45
N VAL A 199 11.30 -12.75 15.31
CA VAL A 199 10.35 -12.87 14.21
C VAL A 199 10.57 -14.21 13.51
N GLY A 200 9.49 -14.93 13.24
CA GLY A 200 9.49 -16.20 12.55
C GLY A 200 8.16 -16.49 11.87
N THR A 201 8.14 -17.57 11.09
CA THR A 201 6.93 -18.16 10.50
C THR A 201 6.54 -19.43 11.28
N GLY A 202 5.35 -19.96 11.01
CA GLY A 202 4.98 -21.31 11.46
C GLY A 202 5.91 -22.38 10.87
N GLU A 203 6.06 -23.50 11.56
CA GLU A 203 6.84 -24.63 11.05
C GLU A 203 6.14 -25.23 9.83
N GLY A 204 6.79 -25.20 8.67
CA GLY A 204 6.22 -25.65 7.40
C GLY A 204 5.34 -24.63 6.67
N ASP A 205 5.09 -23.46 7.26
CA ASP A 205 4.20 -22.43 6.70
C ASP A 205 5.01 -21.23 6.19
N PRO A 206 5.32 -21.12 4.89
CA PRO A 206 6.01 -19.96 4.34
C PRO A 206 5.15 -18.69 4.41
N PHE A 207 5.80 -17.54 4.37
CA PHE A 207 5.13 -16.23 4.36
C PHE A 207 4.58 -15.89 2.96
N GLU A 208 3.41 -16.45 2.64
CA GLU A 208 2.72 -16.30 1.35
C GLU A 208 1.57 -15.30 1.44
N SER A 209 1.91 -14.01 1.51
CA SER A 209 0.95 -12.91 1.49
C SER A 209 1.07 -12.10 0.21
N TYR A 210 -0.04 -11.63 -0.37
CA TYR A 210 -0.03 -10.66 -1.47
C TYR A 210 0.48 -9.28 -1.08
N PHE A 211 0.77 -9.06 0.20
CA PHE A 211 1.25 -7.79 0.75
C PHE A 211 2.60 -7.94 1.46
N SER A 212 3.30 -9.07 1.26
CA SER A 212 4.53 -9.42 1.98
C SER A 212 5.62 -8.35 1.86
N GLY A 213 5.70 -7.67 0.70
CA GLY A 213 6.69 -6.65 0.43
C GLY A 213 6.55 -5.38 1.28
N ASN A 214 5.35 -5.09 1.79
CA ASN A 214 5.16 -3.96 2.71
C ASN A 214 5.85 -4.19 4.06
N THR A 215 6.07 -5.45 4.46
CA THR A 215 6.82 -5.77 5.68
C THR A 215 8.28 -5.33 5.60
N ILE A 216 8.87 -5.30 4.41
CA ILE A 216 10.23 -4.77 4.16
C ILE A 216 10.25 -3.25 4.34
N GLN A 217 9.24 -2.56 3.78
CA GLN A 217 9.13 -1.10 3.86
C GLN A 217 8.90 -0.65 5.30
N ILE A 218 7.92 -1.24 5.98
CA ILE A 218 7.50 -0.86 7.34
C ILE A 218 8.54 -1.18 8.42
N CYS A 219 9.42 -2.16 8.17
CA CYS A 219 10.47 -2.56 9.10
C CYS A 219 11.43 -1.38 9.36
N PRO A 220 11.62 -0.89 10.60
CA PRO A 220 12.48 0.27 10.86
C PRO A 220 13.98 -0.06 10.84
N VAL A 221 14.34 -1.30 10.52
CA VAL A 221 15.70 -1.84 10.54
C VAL A 221 15.91 -2.72 9.32
N GLY A 222 17.17 -3.08 9.02
CA GLY A 222 17.49 -3.96 7.89
C GLY A 222 17.29 -5.44 8.16
N ALA A 223 16.26 -5.81 8.94
CA ALA A 223 15.96 -7.20 9.29
C ALA A 223 15.17 -7.91 8.17
N LEU A 224 14.11 -7.27 7.66
CA LEU A 224 13.37 -7.77 6.49
C LEU A 224 13.89 -7.05 5.25
N THR A 225 14.30 -7.83 4.24
CA THR A 225 14.91 -7.30 3.00
C THR A 225 14.35 -8.02 1.79
N SER A 226 14.35 -7.36 0.62
CA SER A 226 13.93 -8.00 -0.62
C SER A 226 15.03 -8.91 -1.16
N ALA A 227 14.69 -10.15 -1.50
CA ALA A 227 15.60 -11.09 -2.14
C ALA A 227 16.20 -10.55 -3.46
N ALA A 228 15.42 -9.76 -4.21
CA ALA A 228 15.85 -9.18 -5.47
C ALA A 228 16.77 -7.96 -5.32
N TYR A 229 16.59 -7.18 -4.26
CA TYR A 229 17.31 -5.90 -4.04
C TYR A 229 18.53 -6.03 -3.12
N ARG A 230 18.56 -7.02 -2.24
CA ARG A 230 19.64 -7.24 -1.26
C ARG A 230 21.03 -7.16 -1.92
N PHE A 231 21.84 -6.20 -1.44
CA PHE A 231 23.22 -5.95 -1.87
C PHE A 231 23.36 -5.52 -3.34
N ARG A 232 22.29 -5.03 -3.97
CA ARG A 232 22.35 -4.53 -5.37
C ARG A 232 22.75 -3.06 -5.47
N SER A 233 22.40 -2.24 -4.48
CA SER A 233 22.69 -0.81 -4.44
C SER A 233 22.60 -0.28 -3.02
N ARG A 234 23.18 0.89 -2.75
CA ARG A 234 22.88 1.63 -1.52
C ARG A 234 21.74 2.62 -1.72
N PRO A 235 20.96 2.96 -0.68
CA PRO A 235 19.91 3.97 -0.77
C PRO A 235 20.39 5.31 -1.34
N PHE A 236 21.59 5.76 -0.97
CA PHE A 236 22.18 7.01 -1.46
C PHE A 236 22.73 6.95 -2.90
N ASP A 237 22.79 5.75 -3.51
CA ASP A 237 23.13 5.61 -4.94
C ASP A 237 21.90 5.70 -5.85
N LEU A 238 20.70 5.72 -5.28
CA LEU A 238 19.44 5.65 -6.03
C LEU A 238 18.90 7.05 -6.30
N VAL A 239 18.33 7.22 -7.49
CA VAL A 239 17.42 8.33 -7.79
C VAL A 239 15.99 7.85 -7.55
N SER A 240 15.25 8.59 -6.73
CA SER A 240 13.85 8.30 -6.41
C SER A 240 12.94 9.18 -7.25
N SER A 241 11.89 8.61 -7.85
CA SER A 241 10.90 9.35 -8.62
C SER A 241 9.48 8.90 -8.25
N PRO A 242 8.54 9.84 -8.01
CA PRO A 242 7.12 9.50 -7.91
C PRO A 242 6.62 8.80 -9.18
N SER A 243 5.73 7.82 -9.01
CA SER A 243 5.19 7.01 -10.09
C SER A 243 3.86 6.39 -9.69
N VAL A 244 3.23 5.66 -10.61
CA VAL A 244 1.94 4.99 -10.42
C VAL A 244 2.08 3.52 -10.83
N CYS A 245 1.47 2.62 -10.06
CA CYS A 245 1.46 1.19 -10.35
C CYS A 245 0.64 0.87 -11.60
N GLU A 246 1.21 0.08 -12.50
CA GLU A 246 0.67 -0.26 -13.82
C GLU A 246 0.09 -1.68 -13.92
N HIS A 247 -0.09 -2.36 -12.79
CA HIS A 247 -0.43 -3.79 -12.77
C HIS A 247 -1.93 -4.11 -12.68
N CYS A 248 -2.73 -3.25 -12.05
CA CYS A 248 -4.18 -3.37 -11.93
C CYS A 248 -4.82 -1.99 -12.06
N ALA A 249 -6.15 -1.93 -12.12
CA ALA A 249 -6.89 -0.68 -12.24
C ALA A 249 -6.81 0.23 -11.00
N GLY A 250 -6.25 -0.26 -9.89
CA GLY A 250 -6.22 0.49 -8.63
C GLY A 250 -5.21 1.64 -8.56
N GLY A 251 -4.29 1.76 -9.53
CA GLY A 251 -3.46 2.97 -9.70
C GLY A 251 -2.67 3.41 -8.48
N CYS A 252 -2.18 2.49 -7.63
CA CYS A 252 -1.51 2.85 -6.38
C CYS A 252 -0.31 3.79 -6.63
N ALA A 253 -0.18 4.82 -5.80
CA ALA A 253 0.97 5.71 -5.80
C ALA A 253 2.23 4.96 -5.35
N THR A 254 3.32 5.15 -6.09
CA THR A 254 4.60 4.48 -5.83
C THR A 254 5.77 5.44 -5.90
N ARG A 255 6.86 5.07 -5.23
CA ARG A 255 8.19 5.65 -5.43
C ARG A 255 9.06 4.64 -6.16
N THR A 256 9.51 4.98 -7.36
CA THR A 256 10.41 4.13 -8.15
C THR A 256 11.85 4.56 -7.93
N ASP A 257 12.65 3.67 -7.36
CA ASP A 257 14.07 3.92 -7.13
C ASP A 257 14.88 3.26 -8.26
N HIS A 258 15.67 4.05 -8.97
CA HIS A 258 16.43 3.60 -10.13
C HIS A 258 17.90 4.03 -10.07
N ARG A 259 18.74 3.29 -10.78
CA ARG A 259 20.18 3.55 -10.91
C ARG A 259 20.62 3.23 -12.33
N ARG A 260 21.28 4.18 -12.99
CA ARG A 260 21.79 4.02 -14.37
C ARG A 260 20.72 3.51 -15.34
N GLY A 261 19.52 4.12 -15.29
CA GLY A 261 18.38 3.75 -16.16
C GLY A 261 17.71 2.42 -15.83
N LYS A 262 18.11 1.71 -14.76
CA LYS A 262 17.49 0.46 -14.32
C LYS A 262 16.73 0.66 -13.03
N VAL A 263 15.47 0.23 -13.02
CA VAL A 263 14.66 0.18 -11.79
C VAL A 263 15.24 -0.87 -10.85
N MET A 264 15.56 -0.47 -9.63
CA MET A 264 16.17 -1.34 -8.62
C MET A 264 15.15 -1.85 -7.62
N ARG A 265 14.19 -1.00 -7.22
CA ARG A 265 13.06 -1.35 -6.35
C ARG A 265 11.92 -0.36 -6.53
N ARG A 266 10.71 -0.76 -6.12
CA ARG A 266 9.55 0.13 -5.98
C ARG A 266 9.08 0.14 -4.54
N LEU A 267 8.79 1.33 -4.03
CA LEU A 267 8.14 1.51 -2.74
C LEU A 267 6.72 2.04 -2.89
N ALA A 268 5.86 1.82 -1.90
CA ALA A 268 4.60 2.54 -1.83
C ALA A 268 4.92 4.01 -1.53
N ALA A 269 4.29 4.94 -2.25
CA ALA A 269 4.22 6.33 -1.84
C ALA A 269 2.98 6.52 -0.96
N ASP A 270 2.99 7.58 -0.15
CA ASP A 270 1.85 7.96 0.70
C ASP A 270 0.82 8.71 -0.14
N ASP A 271 -0.32 8.07 -0.38
CA ASP A 271 -1.52 8.66 -0.99
C ASP A 271 -2.76 8.21 -0.20
N PRO A 272 -3.22 9.02 0.78
CA PRO A 272 -4.35 8.68 1.65
C PRO A 272 -5.66 8.36 0.91
N GLU A 273 -5.85 8.94 -0.28
CA GLU A 273 -7.07 8.79 -1.08
C GLU A 273 -7.07 7.53 -1.94
N VAL A 274 -5.90 6.88 -2.12
CA VAL A 274 -5.76 5.67 -2.95
C VAL A 274 -5.29 4.49 -2.11
N ASN A 275 -4.01 4.44 -1.79
CA ASN A 275 -3.36 3.25 -1.25
C ASN A 275 -2.75 3.46 0.14
N GLU A 276 -2.90 4.66 0.71
CA GLU A 276 -2.20 5.11 1.92
C GLU A 276 -0.71 4.84 1.74
N GLU A 277 -0.10 3.95 2.53
CA GLU A 277 1.30 3.56 2.41
C GLU A 277 1.51 2.11 1.92
N TRP A 278 0.48 1.48 1.35
CA TRP A 278 0.50 0.04 1.02
C TRP A 278 0.44 -0.22 -0.48
N VAL A 279 1.12 -1.26 -0.96
CA VAL A 279 0.92 -1.80 -2.32
C VAL A 279 0.98 -3.31 -2.30
N CYS A 280 0.26 -3.97 -3.22
CA CYS A 280 0.39 -5.41 -3.38
C CYS A 280 1.76 -5.81 -3.96
N ASP A 281 2.09 -7.09 -3.85
CA ASP A 281 3.35 -7.66 -4.29
C ASP A 281 3.52 -7.62 -5.82
N LYS A 282 2.41 -7.59 -6.58
CA LYS A 282 2.42 -7.29 -8.02
C LYS A 282 3.06 -5.92 -8.27
N GLY A 283 2.56 -4.87 -7.61
CA GLY A 283 3.11 -3.50 -7.71
C GLY A 283 4.52 -3.37 -7.15
N ARG A 284 4.83 -4.14 -6.09
CA ARG A 284 6.11 -4.12 -5.41
C ARG A 284 7.26 -4.72 -6.23
N PHE A 285 7.03 -5.89 -6.81
CA PHE A 285 8.09 -6.74 -7.39
C PHE A 285 7.96 -6.93 -8.90
N GLY A 286 6.79 -6.62 -9.48
CA GLY A 286 6.42 -6.90 -10.87
C GLY A 286 7.11 -6.06 -11.94
N PHE A 287 8.21 -5.35 -11.66
CA PHE A 287 8.83 -4.40 -12.59
C PHE A 287 10.00 -4.96 -13.42
N ARG A 288 10.44 -6.19 -13.17
CA ARG A 288 11.68 -6.74 -13.77
C ARG A 288 11.55 -7.11 -15.25
N TYR A 289 10.34 -7.13 -15.81
CA TYR A 289 10.11 -7.41 -17.24
C TYR A 289 10.86 -6.43 -18.16
N ALA A 290 11.05 -5.18 -17.72
CA ALA A 290 11.77 -4.17 -18.49
C ALA A 290 13.25 -4.49 -18.73
N GLN A 291 13.81 -5.44 -17.98
CA GLN A 291 15.23 -5.84 -18.02
C GLN A 291 15.43 -7.25 -18.58
N LYS A 292 14.37 -7.90 -19.06
CA LYS A 292 14.46 -9.26 -19.59
C LYS A 292 15.06 -9.26 -21.01
N PRO A 293 15.84 -10.29 -21.38
CA PRO A 293 16.50 -10.36 -22.69
C PRO A 293 15.54 -10.44 -23.89
N ASP A 294 14.32 -10.92 -23.67
CA ASP A 294 13.25 -11.05 -24.67
C ASP A 294 12.49 -9.74 -24.94
N ARG A 295 12.85 -8.64 -24.24
CA ARG A 295 12.30 -7.32 -24.53
C ARG A 295 12.73 -6.86 -25.92
N LEU A 296 11.77 -6.53 -26.78
CA LEU A 296 12.04 -5.91 -28.07
C LEU A 296 12.63 -4.50 -27.87
N THR A 297 13.82 -4.26 -28.41
CA THR A 297 14.56 -2.98 -28.30
C THR A 297 14.72 -2.26 -29.64
N THR A 298 14.46 -2.95 -30.75
CA THR A 298 14.50 -2.42 -32.12
C THR A 298 13.29 -2.91 -32.90
N PRO A 299 12.79 -2.14 -33.87
CA PRO A 299 11.70 -2.59 -34.72
C PRO A 299 12.14 -3.78 -35.58
N GLN A 300 11.20 -4.67 -35.87
CA GLN A 300 11.42 -5.85 -36.69
C GLN A 300 10.43 -5.87 -37.86
N VAL A 301 10.91 -6.24 -39.04
CA VAL A 301 10.11 -6.39 -40.26
C VAL A 301 10.19 -7.83 -40.72
N ARG A 302 9.08 -8.37 -41.23
CA ARG A 302 9.05 -9.71 -41.79
C ARG A 302 9.70 -9.71 -43.17
N ASP A 303 10.68 -10.57 -43.37
CA ASP A 303 11.29 -10.81 -44.66
C ASP A 303 10.30 -11.50 -45.60
N ALA A 304 10.19 -11.02 -46.85
CA ALA A 304 9.22 -11.51 -47.81
C ALA A 304 9.61 -12.87 -48.43
N GLU A 305 10.91 -13.19 -48.45
CA GLU A 305 11.43 -14.43 -49.04
C GLU A 305 11.47 -15.55 -48.01
N THR A 306 11.96 -15.26 -46.80
CA THR A 306 12.09 -16.28 -45.74
C THR A 306 10.88 -16.36 -44.82
N GLY A 307 10.08 -15.29 -44.74
CA GLY A 307 8.98 -15.18 -43.80
C GLY A 307 9.41 -14.93 -42.35
N GLU A 308 10.71 -14.77 -42.06
CA GLU A 308 11.23 -14.56 -40.70
C GLU A 308 11.25 -13.08 -40.30
N LEU A 309 11.21 -12.78 -39.00
CA LEU A 309 11.39 -11.41 -38.51
C LEU A 309 12.88 -11.05 -38.48
N ARG A 310 13.23 -9.92 -39.09
CA ARG A 310 14.58 -9.35 -39.01
C ARG A 310 14.56 -7.95 -38.41
N ALA A 311 15.65 -7.56 -37.75
CA ALA A 311 15.81 -6.19 -37.26
C ALA A 311 15.80 -5.20 -38.44
N ALA A 312 15.17 -4.05 -38.22
CA ALA A 312 15.03 -2.99 -39.21
C ALA A 312 15.37 -1.63 -38.59
N SER A 313 15.62 -0.63 -39.45
CA SER A 313 15.69 0.76 -39.02
C SER A 313 14.28 1.33 -38.77
N TRP A 314 14.16 2.38 -37.95
CA TRP A 314 12.88 3.06 -37.75
C TRP A 314 12.23 3.56 -39.05
N PRO A 315 12.95 4.23 -39.97
CA PRO A 315 12.36 4.66 -41.25
C PRO A 315 11.82 3.49 -42.09
N GLU A 316 12.58 2.42 -42.22
CA GLU A 316 12.18 1.22 -42.98
C GLU A 316 10.93 0.55 -42.36
N ALA A 317 10.92 0.38 -41.04
CA ALA A 317 9.80 -0.23 -40.33
C ALA A 317 8.53 0.60 -40.45
N LEU A 318 8.65 1.93 -40.31
CA LEU A 318 7.52 2.85 -40.45
C LEU A 318 7.00 2.90 -41.88
N GLU A 319 7.87 2.92 -42.90
CA GLU A 319 7.45 2.89 -44.30
C GLU A 319 6.74 1.59 -44.65
N THR A 320 7.28 0.45 -44.19
CA THR A 320 6.68 -0.86 -44.39
C THR A 320 5.29 -0.94 -43.74
N ALA A 321 5.18 -0.48 -42.48
CA ALA A 321 3.90 -0.42 -41.78
C ALA A 321 2.90 0.51 -42.49
N ALA A 322 3.34 1.71 -42.90
CA ALA A 322 2.51 2.68 -43.61
C ALA A 322 1.98 2.13 -44.94
N ARG A 323 2.81 1.41 -45.69
CA ARG A 323 2.41 0.76 -46.96
C ARG A 323 1.30 -0.26 -46.73
N GLY A 324 1.47 -1.15 -45.75
CA GLY A 324 0.47 -2.16 -45.39
C GLY A 324 -0.84 -1.53 -44.89
N LEU A 325 -0.74 -0.55 -43.99
CA LEU A 325 -1.91 0.12 -43.41
C LEU A 325 -2.67 0.98 -44.42
N THR A 326 -1.97 1.64 -45.35
CA THR A 326 -2.61 2.40 -46.44
C THR A 326 -3.42 1.48 -47.35
N GLY A 327 -2.88 0.30 -47.70
CA GLY A 327 -3.61 -0.71 -48.49
C GLY A 327 -4.81 -1.34 -47.75
N ALA A 328 -4.84 -1.23 -46.43
CA ALA A 328 -5.89 -1.73 -45.55
C ALA A 328 -6.85 -0.64 -45.04
N ARG A 329 -6.76 0.60 -45.54
CA ARG A 329 -7.61 1.71 -45.08
C ARG A 329 -9.10 1.35 -45.17
N GLY A 330 -9.85 1.63 -44.10
CA GLY A 330 -11.25 1.24 -43.94
C GLY A 330 -11.49 -0.25 -43.60
N ARG A 331 -10.44 -1.07 -43.54
CA ARG A 331 -10.48 -2.51 -43.24
C ARG A 331 -9.44 -2.92 -42.19
N ALA A 332 -8.90 -1.95 -41.45
CA ALA A 332 -7.92 -2.16 -40.40
C ALA A 332 -8.61 -2.13 -39.03
N GLY A 333 -8.09 -2.92 -38.09
CA GLY A 333 -8.44 -2.86 -36.68
C GLY A 333 -7.23 -2.47 -35.84
N VAL A 334 -7.45 -1.76 -34.74
CA VAL A 334 -6.40 -1.34 -33.80
C VAL A 334 -6.67 -1.93 -32.43
N LEU A 335 -5.79 -2.82 -31.96
CA LEU A 335 -5.87 -3.39 -30.61
C LEU A 335 -4.67 -2.90 -29.79
N THR A 336 -4.90 -1.95 -28.88
CA THR A 336 -3.82 -1.21 -28.22
C THR A 336 -3.32 -1.86 -26.92
N GLY A 337 -4.16 -2.69 -26.31
CA GLY A 337 -3.95 -3.25 -24.97
C GLY A 337 -4.29 -2.27 -23.83
N GLY A 338 -4.69 -2.82 -22.67
CA GLY A 338 -5.25 -2.06 -21.55
C GLY A 338 -4.25 -1.43 -20.57
N ARG A 339 -2.99 -1.22 -20.97
CA ARG A 339 -1.94 -0.63 -20.09
C ARG A 339 -1.36 0.68 -20.62
N LEU A 340 -1.98 1.26 -21.64
CA LEU A 340 -1.57 2.55 -22.17
C LEU A 340 -1.95 3.69 -21.22
N THR A 341 -1.24 4.80 -21.34
CA THR A 341 -1.70 6.06 -20.76
C THR A 341 -2.92 6.58 -21.54
N VAL A 342 -3.62 7.54 -20.94
CA VAL A 342 -4.77 8.19 -21.58
C VAL A 342 -4.36 8.90 -22.87
N GLU A 343 -3.18 9.51 -22.90
CA GLU A 343 -2.63 10.21 -24.06
C GLU A 343 -2.37 9.25 -25.22
N ASP A 344 -1.74 8.11 -24.95
CA ASP A 344 -1.46 7.10 -25.97
C ASP A 344 -2.77 6.46 -26.47
N ALA A 345 -3.71 6.15 -25.57
CA ALA A 345 -5.03 5.66 -25.96
C ALA A 345 -5.77 6.65 -26.86
N TYR A 346 -5.70 7.96 -26.55
CA TYR A 346 -6.24 9.01 -27.41
C TYR A 346 -5.51 9.10 -28.76
N ALA A 347 -4.19 8.98 -28.78
CA ALA A 347 -3.40 9.00 -30.02
C ALA A 347 -3.78 7.83 -30.95
N TYR A 348 -3.89 6.61 -30.42
CA TYR A 348 -4.35 5.44 -31.19
C TYR A 348 -5.80 5.58 -31.66
N SER A 349 -6.67 6.12 -30.81
CA SER A 349 -8.06 6.45 -31.14
C SER A 349 -8.17 7.42 -32.32
N LYS A 350 -7.32 8.46 -32.33
CA LYS A 350 -7.23 9.41 -33.44
C LYS A 350 -6.62 8.77 -34.69
N PHE A 351 -5.58 7.95 -34.52
CA PHE A 351 -4.94 7.23 -35.62
C PHE A 351 -5.91 6.30 -36.34
N ALA A 352 -6.67 5.49 -35.60
CA ALA A 352 -7.69 4.60 -36.16
C ALA A 352 -8.73 5.39 -36.97
N ARG A 353 -9.32 6.42 -36.37
CA ARG A 353 -10.44 7.15 -36.98
C ARG A 353 -10.02 8.05 -38.13
N VAL A 354 -8.92 8.79 -37.98
CA VAL A 354 -8.50 9.81 -38.95
C VAL A 354 -7.61 9.21 -40.03
N ALA A 355 -6.58 8.45 -39.66
CA ALA A 355 -5.61 7.92 -40.62
C ALA A 355 -6.13 6.65 -41.30
N LEU A 356 -6.60 5.68 -40.52
CA LEU A 356 -7.06 4.39 -41.04
C LEU A 356 -8.52 4.40 -41.52
N GLY A 357 -9.31 5.42 -41.14
CA GLY A 357 -10.71 5.54 -41.54
C GLY A 357 -11.59 4.42 -40.98
N THR A 358 -11.29 3.94 -39.76
CA THR A 358 -12.00 2.86 -39.08
C THR A 358 -12.43 3.27 -37.68
N ASN A 359 -13.55 2.71 -37.20
CA ASN A 359 -13.93 2.76 -35.79
C ASN A 359 -13.59 1.46 -35.04
N ASP A 360 -12.96 0.51 -35.73
CA ASP A 360 -12.53 -0.77 -35.15
C ASP A 360 -11.26 -0.55 -34.31
N ILE A 361 -11.46 -0.01 -33.11
CA ILE A 361 -10.42 0.17 -32.11
C ILE A 361 -10.90 -0.37 -30.76
N ASP A 362 -10.05 -1.16 -30.11
CA ASP A 362 -10.28 -1.66 -28.76
C ASP A 362 -8.95 -1.76 -27.99
N PHE A 363 -9.05 -1.92 -26.67
CA PHE A 363 -7.93 -2.19 -25.77
C PHE A 363 -8.16 -3.47 -24.93
N ARG A 364 -9.39 -3.98 -24.90
CA ARG A 364 -9.80 -5.10 -24.07
C ARG A 364 -9.21 -6.41 -24.60
N ALA A 365 -8.69 -7.22 -23.69
CA ALA A 365 -8.10 -8.53 -24.01
C ALA A 365 -9.10 -9.70 -23.86
N ARG A 366 -10.37 -9.40 -23.60
CA ARG A 366 -11.43 -10.41 -23.42
C ARG A 366 -12.61 -10.20 -24.37
N VAL A 367 -13.39 -11.26 -24.55
CA VAL A 367 -14.69 -11.18 -25.22
C VAL A 367 -15.61 -10.26 -24.41
N HIS A 368 -16.39 -9.47 -25.13
CA HIS A 368 -17.34 -8.50 -24.58
C HIS A 368 -18.59 -8.49 -25.46
N SER A 369 -19.71 -8.03 -24.91
CA SER A 369 -20.98 -7.91 -25.63
C SER A 369 -21.19 -6.49 -26.16
N ALA A 370 -22.13 -6.35 -27.10
CA ALA A 370 -22.62 -5.04 -27.52
C ALA A 370 -23.26 -4.31 -26.33
N GLU A 371 -24.03 -5.03 -25.52
CA GLU A 371 -24.65 -4.52 -24.29
C GLU A 371 -23.63 -3.92 -23.31
N GLU A 372 -22.51 -4.61 -23.06
CA GLU A 372 -21.46 -4.08 -22.19
C GLU A 372 -20.88 -2.77 -22.76
N SER A 373 -20.64 -2.73 -24.08
CA SER A 373 -20.10 -1.55 -24.74
C SER A 373 -21.08 -0.36 -24.66
N ASP A 374 -22.37 -0.62 -24.87
CA ASP A 374 -23.43 0.38 -24.73
C ASP A 374 -23.56 0.88 -23.29
N PHE A 375 -23.47 -0.03 -22.31
CA PHE A 375 -23.47 0.33 -20.88
C PHE A 375 -22.27 1.21 -20.54
N LEU A 376 -21.05 0.81 -20.92
CA LEU A 376 -19.86 1.60 -20.66
C LEU A 376 -19.96 2.99 -21.30
N ALA A 377 -20.46 3.08 -22.54
CA ALA A 377 -20.65 4.36 -23.22
C ALA A 377 -21.69 5.26 -22.53
N ALA A 378 -22.80 4.70 -22.05
CA ALA A 378 -23.90 5.47 -21.46
C ALA A 378 -23.72 5.79 -19.96
N ARG A 379 -23.03 4.91 -19.22
CA ARG A 379 -22.97 4.93 -17.75
C ARG A 379 -21.59 5.17 -17.17
N VAL A 380 -20.50 4.89 -17.90
CA VAL A 380 -19.13 5.01 -17.37
C VAL A 380 -18.34 6.09 -18.08
N ALA A 381 -18.38 6.13 -19.41
CA ALA A 381 -17.64 7.10 -20.20
C ALA A 381 -18.01 8.54 -19.81
N GLY A 382 -17.00 9.37 -19.57
CA GLY A 382 -17.20 10.77 -19.17
C GLY A 382 -17.62 10.97 -17.70
N ARG A 383 -17.73 9.90 -16.90
CA ARG A 383 -18.07 9.97 -15.47
C ARG A 383 -16.87 9.63 -14.59
N GLY A 384 -16.81 10.25 -13.42
CA GLY A 384 -15.78 9.98 -12.43
C GLY A 384 -15.39 11.24 -11.67
N ARG A 385 -14.70 11.05 -10.53
CA ARG A 385 -14.36 12.13 -9.61
C ARG A 385 -13.64 13.28 -10.32
N ASP A 386 -12.72 12.94 -11.21
CA ASP A 386 -11.89 13.91 -11.95
C ASP A 386 -12.55 14.46 -13.22
N LEU A 387 -13.74 13.95 -13.59
CA LEU A 387 -14.47 14.35 -14.79
C LEU A 387 -15.72 15.17 -14.45
N ASP A 388 -16.63 14.61 -13.67
CA ASP A 388 -17.92 15.22 -13.31
C ASP A 388 -18.17 15.27 -11.80
N GLY A 389 -17.17 14.90 -10.99
CA GLY A 389 -17.28 14.84 -9.52
C GLY A 389 -18.10 13.66 -9.00
N THR A 390 -18.59 12.77 -9.88
CA THR A 390 -19.39 11.60 -9.50
C THR A 390 -18.54 10.34 -9.35
N GLY A 391 -19.13 9.26 -8.87
CA GLY A 391 -18.47 7.96 -8.74
C GLY A 391 -18.07 7.58 -7.32
N VAL A 392 -17.64 6.32 -7.21
CA VAL A 392 -17.20 5.68 -5.98
C VAL A 392 -15.70 5.94 -5.81
N THR A 393 -15.30 6.36 -4.61
CA THR A 393 -13.88 6.56 -4.25
C THR A 393 -13.50 5.55 -3.16
N TYR A 394 -12.20 5.32 -2.97
CA TYR A 394 -11.72 4.47 -1.86
C TYR A 394 -12.19 4.99 -0.49
N THR A 395 -12.24 6.32 -0.31
CA THR A 395 -12.76 6.94 0.91
C THR A 395 -14.26 6.67 1.11
N LYS A 396 -15.08 6.80 0.06
CA LYS A 396 -16.51 6.45 0.14
C LYS A 396 -16.72 4.96 0.40
N LEU A 397 -15.93 4.10 -0.24
CA LEU A 397 -15.95 2.66 -0.01
C LEU A 397 -15.61 2.33 1.45
N GLU A 398 -14.57 2.95 2.01
CA GLU A 398 -14.16 2.73 3.41
C GLU A 398 -15.20 3.23 4.41
N GLN A 399 -15.96 4.28 4.08
CA GLN A 399 -16.99 4.87 4.95
C GLN A 399 -18.37 4.21 4.82
N ALA A 400 -18.58 3.37 3.79
CA ALA A 400 -19.89 2.79 3.52
C ALA A 400 -20.36 1.89 4.69
N PRO A 401 -21.65 1.92 5.07
CA PRO A 401 -22.17 1.00 6.09
C PRO A 401 -22.29 -0.44 5.56
N ALA A 402 -22.46 -0.59 4.25
CA ALA A 402 -22.57 -1.87 3.57
C ALA A 402 -21.98 -1.80 2.16
N VAL A 403 -21.36 -2.89 1.70
CA VAL A 403 -20.82 -3.04 0.36
C VAL A 403 -21.30 -4.35 -0.24
N LEU A 404 -21.80 -4.32 -1.48
CA LEU A 404 -22.07 -5.52 -2.29
C LEU A 404 -21.00 -5.64 -3.38
N LEU A 405 -20.24 -6.74 -3.37
CA LEU A 405 -19.34 -7.13 -4.45
C LEU A 405 -20.12 -8.00 -5.45
N VAL A 406 -20.11 -7.64 -6.73
CA VAL A 406 -20.83 -8.40 -7.77
C VAL A 406 -19.83 -9.03 -8.73
N GLY A 407 -19.56 -10.33 -8.57
CA GLY A 407 -18.61 -11.04 -9.43
C GLY A 407 -17.17 -10.52 -9.35
N LEU A 408 -16.82 -9.82 -8.27
CA LEU A 408 -15.51 -9.20 -8.04
C LEU A 408 -14.83 -9.87 -6.84
N GLU A 409 -13.66 -10.49 -7.07
CA GLU A 409 -12.79 -10.90 -5.97
C GLU A 409 -11.75 -9.82 -5.67
N SER A 410 -12.07 -9.01 -4.66
CA SER A 410 -11.32 -7.79 -4.35
C SER A 410 -9.85 -8.04 -4.02
N GLU A 411 -9.49 -9.15 -3.37
CA GLU A 411 -8.09 -9.40 -3.00
C GLU A 411 -7.20 -9.73 -4.22
N GLU A 412 -7.75 -10.44 -5.19
CA GLU A 412 -7.03 -10.88 -6.39
C GLU A 412 -6.99 -9.78 -7.46
N GLU A 413 -8.14 -9.18 -7.73
CA GLU A 413 -8.37 -8.29 -8.87
C GLU A 413 -8.01 -6.84 -8.54
N ALA A 414 -8.38 -6.38 -7.34
CA ALA A 414 -8.20 -5.00 -6.90
C ALA A 414 -7.68 -4.92 -5.45
N PRO A 415 -6.42 -5.33 -5.16
CA PRO A 415 -5.92 -5.47 -3.78
C PRO A 415 -6.08 -4.22 -2.90
N GLY A 416 -6.08 -3.01 -3.48
CA GLY A 416 -6.36 -1.77 -2.75
C GLY A 416 -7.80 -1.66 -2.23
N VAL A 417 -8.78 -2.14 -3.01
CA VAL A 417 -10.19 -2.26 -2.59
C VAL A 417 -10.28 -3.21 -1.41
N PHE A 418 -9.65 -4.38 -1.48
CA PHE A 418 -9.60 -5.35 -0.38
C PHE A 418 -9.05 -4.72 0.91
N LEU A 419 -7.92 -4.00 0.86
CA LEU A 419 -7.34 -3.36 2.04
C LEU A 419 -8.30 -2.35 2.68
N LYS A 420 -9.07 -1.61 1.87
CA LYS A 420 -10.08 -0.65 2.35
C LYS A 420 -11.27 -1.35 3.00
N LEU A 421 -11.82 -2.39 2.38
CA LEU A 421 -12.90 -3.21 2.95
C LEU A 421 -12.48 -3.83 4.29
N ARG A 422 -11.29 -4.44 4.33
CA ARG A 422 -10.76 -5.06 5.54
C ARG A 422 -10.53 -4.04 6.65
N LYS A 423 -9.99 -2.86 6.32
CA LYS A 423 -9.81 -1.77 7.28
C LYS A 423 -11.17 -1.31 7.85
N ALA A 424 -12.15 -1.09 6.99
CA ALA A 424 -13.50 -0.66 7.38
C ALA A 424 -14.18 -1.69 8.29
N TRP A 425 -14.16 -2.96 7.90
CA TRP A 425 -14.65 -4.07 8.72
C TRP A 425 -13.99 -4.11 10.10
N ARG A 426 -12.66 -4.05 10.17
CA ARG A 426 -11.93 -4.07 11.45
C ARG A 426 -12.21 -2.86 12.34
N LYS A 427 -12.46 -1.68 11.76
CA LYS A 427 -12.58 -0.43 12.52
C LYS A 427 -14.00 -0.14 12.98
N HIS A 428 -15.01 -0.44 12.16
CA HIS A 428 -16.40 -0.11 12.46
C HIS A 428 -17.41 -1.16 11.99
N GLY A 429 -16.97 -2.37 11.61
CA GLY A 429 -17.87 -3.48 11.32
C GLY A 429 -18.68 -3.33 10.04
N GLN A 430 -18.13 -2.65 9.01
CA GLN A 430 -18.74 -2.58 7.68
C GLN A 430 -19.21 -3.97 7.21
N ARG A 431 -20.46 -4.04 6.72
CA ARG A 431 -21.04 -5.28 6.21
C ARG A 431 -20.69 -5.47 4.75
N VAL A 432 -19.92 -6.50 4.43
CA VAL A 432 -19.54 -6.83 3.05
C VAL A 432 -20.34 -8.06 2.61
N PHE A 433 -20.98 -8.00 1.45
CA PHE A 433 -21.68 -9.11 0.81
C PHE A 433 -21.03 -9.38 -0.54
N SER A 434 -20.99 -10.63 -0.98
CA SER A 434 -20.46 -11.00 -2.30
C SER A 434 -21.41 -11.91 -3.05
N LEU A 435 -21.87 -11.46 -4.24
CA LEU A 435 -22.52 -12.32 -5.21
C LEU A 435 -21.43 -13.10 -5.95
N ALA A 436 -21.21 -14.33 -5.55
CA ALA A 436 -20.18 -15.20 -6.12
C ALA A 436 -20.55 -16.68 -5.97
N THR A 437 -19.79 -17.55 -6.63
CA THR A 437 -20.02 -19.00 -6.58
C THR A 437 -19.53 -19.65 -5.29
N HIS A 438 -18.55 -19.04 -4.61
CA HIS A 438 -17.94 -19.59 -3.41
C HIS A 438 -17.28 -18.48 -2.58
N THR A 439 -17.07 -18.77 -1.30
CA THR A 439 -16.34 -17.90 -0.38
C THR A 439 -14.85 -17.94 -0.70
N THR A 440 -14.24 -16.76 -0.81
CA THR A 440 -12.79 -16.60 -1.01
C THR A 440 -12.11 -16.21 0.31
N ARG A 441 -10.79 -16.40 0.39
CA ARG A 441 -9.99 -15.93 1.54
C ARG A 441 -10.07 -14.41 1.71
N GLY A 442 -10.13 -13.67 0.61
CA GLY A 442 -10.30 -12.22 0.60
C GLY A 442 -11.62 -11.81 1.26
N LEU A 443 -12.72 -12.47 0.91
CA LEU A 443 -14.03 -12.23 1.51
C LEU A 443 -14.03 -12.54 3.02
N GLU A 444 -13.48 -13.69 3.44
CA GLU A 444 -13.37 -14.05 4.86
C GLU A 444 -12.54 -13.03 5.65
N LYS A 445 -11.41 -12.59 5.09
CA LYS A 445 -10.55 -11.56 5.68
C LYS A 445 -11.22 -10.19 5.73
N ALA A 446 -12.18 -9.90 4.86
CA ALA A 446 -13.00 -8.69 4.93
C ALA A 446 -14.23 -8.84 5.83
N GLY A 447 -14.41 -10.00 6.49
CA GLY A 447 -15.59 -10.30 7.31
C GLY A 447 -16.89 -10.36 6.51
N GLY A 448 -16.80 -10.71 5.24
CA GLY A 448 -17.93 -10.69 4.33
C GLY A 448 -18.77 -11.95 4.33
N THR A 449 -19.99 -11.82 3.84
CA THR A 449 -20.99 -12.88 3.71
C THR A 449 -21.16 -13.23 2.24
N LEU A 450 -21.04 -14.52 1.91
CA LEU A 450 -21.33 -15.02 0.57
C LEU A 450 -22.84 -15.05 0.34
N LEU A 451 -23.27 -14.48 -0.77
CA LEU A 451 -24.58 -14.69 -1.36
C LEU A 451 -24.38 -15.59 -2.58
N PRO A 452 -24.65 -16.90 -2.46
CA PRO A 452 -24.23 -17.88 -3.45
C PRO A 452 -25.01 -17.71 -4.75
N ALA A 453 -24.33 -17.21 -5.78
CA ALA A 453 -24.85 -17.06 -7.13
C ALA A 453 -24.22 -18.12 -8.04
N ALA A 454 -25.05 -18.87 -8.78
CA ALA A 454 -24.55 -19.71 -9.85
C ALA A 454 -24.09 -18.80 -11.02
N PRO A 455 -23.09 -19.20 -11.82
CA PRO A 455 -22.63 -18.37 -12.93
C PRO A 455 -23.78 -18.01 -13.87
N GLY A 456 -24.00 -16.72 -14.11
CA GLY A 456 -25.07 -16.21 -14.96
C GLY A 456 -26.39 -15.93 -14.24
N THR A 457 -26.49 -16.16 -12.92
CA THR A 457 -27.68 -15.84 -12.12
C THR A 457 -27.50 -14.57 -11.28
N GLU A 458 -26.46 -13.78 -11.52
CA GLU A 458 -26.17 -12.56 -10.76
C GLU A 458 -27.28 -11.52 -10.91
N THR A 459 -27.89 -11.41 -12.10
CA THR A 459 -29.01 -10.49 -12.36
C THR A 459 -30.26 -10.85 -11.56
N GLU A 460 -30.58 -12.15 -11.45
CA GLU A 460 -31.70 -12.64 -10.63
C GLU A 460 -31.49 -12.27 -9.15
N TRP A 461 -30.25 -12.38 -8.65
CA TRP A 461 -29.90 -11.94 -7.30
C TRP A 461 -30.06 -10.43 -7.12
N LEU A 462 -29.65 -9.62 -8.10
CA LEU A 462 -29.82 -8.17 -8.03
C LEU A 462 -31.30 -7.77 -8.03
N ASP A 463 -32.12 -8.42 -8.84
CA ASP A 463 -33.58 -8.21 -8.85
C ASP A 463 -34.23 -8.63 -7.53
N ALA A 464 -33.80 -9.75 -6.95
CA ALA A 464 -34.26 -10.22 -5.64
C ALA A 464 -33.87 -9.23 -4.53
N LEU A 465 -32.61 -8.77 -4.49
CA LEU A 465 -32.11 -7.78 -3.53
C LEU A 465 -32.87 -6.44 -3.65
N ALA A 466 -33.14 -5.98 -4.88
CA ALA A 466 -33.88 -4.75 -5.12
C ALA A 466 -35.34 -4.87 -4.66
N SER A 467 -36.04 -5.93 -5.07
CA SER A 467 -37.45 -6.17 -4.77
C SER A 467 -37.71 -6.59 -3.32
N GLY A 468 -36.73 -7.23 -2.68
CA GLY A 468 -36.88 -7.87 -1.37
C GLY A 468 -37.65 -9.19 -1.39
N VAL A 469 -37.94 -9.76 -2.58
CA VAL A 469 -38.75 -10.97 -2.75
C VAL A 469 -37.85 -12.17 -3.01
N GLY A 470 -38.19 -13.33 -2.42
CA GLY A 470 -37.45 -14.58 -2.65
C GLY A 470 -36.09 -14.66 -1.96
N LEU A 471 -35.80 -13.74 -1.03
CA LEU A 471 -34.57 -13.73 -0.24
C LEU A 471 -34.78 -14.48 1.07
N GLU A 472 -33.84 -15.37 1.40
CA GLU A 472 -33.73 -16.00 2.71
C GLU A 472 -32.56 -15.38 3.50
N THR A 473 -32.66 -15.41 4.83
CA THR A 473 -31.60 -15.10 5.80
C THR A 473 -30.62 -13.98 5.37
N ASP A 474 -29.45 -14.35 4.85
CA ASP A 474 -28.35 -13.45 4.49
C ASP A 474 -28.72 -12.53 3.32
N GLY A 475 -29.54 -13.00 2.38
CA GLY A 475 -30.07 -12.19 1.29
C GLY A 475 -30.98 -11.09 1.80
N ALA A 476 -31.85 -11.38 2.77
CA ALA A 476 -32.73 -10.38 3.38
C ALA A 476 -31.92 -9.34 4.17
N ALA A 477 -30.90 -9.79 4.92
CA ALA A 477 -29.98 -8.90 5.63
C ALA A 477 -29.18 -8.00 4.68
N ALA A 478 -28.74 -8.53 3.53
CA ALA A 478 -28.07 -7.76 2.49
C ALA A 478 -29.00 -6.70 1.88
N ALA A 479 -30.24 -7.07 1.51
CA ALA A 479 -31.21 -6.14 0.95
C ALA A 479 -31.57 -5.00 1.91
N GLU A 480 -31.66 -5.28 3.22
CA GLU A 480 -31.83 -4.23 4.24
C GLU A 480 -30.57 -3.35 4.34
N ALA A 481 -29.40 -3.96 4.42
CA ALA A 481 -28.14 -3.25 4.56
C ALA A 481 -27.86 -2.28 3.40
N LEU A 482 -28.11 -2.72 2.17
CA LEU A 482 -27.84 -1.97 0.95
C LEU A 482 -28.81 -0.80 0.71
N ARG A 483 -29.92 -0.71 1.47
CA ARG A 483 -30.80 0.47 1.48
C ARG A 483 -30.31 1.58 2.42
N SER A 484 -29.27 1.31 3.22
CA SER A 484 -28.68 2.32 4.10
C SER A 484 -28.02 3.42 3.27
N GLU A 485 -28.16 4.68 3.70
CA GLU A 485 -27.51 5.80 3.04
C GLU A 485 -25.98 5.59 2.99
N GLY A 486 -25.38 5.82 1.83
CA GLY A 486 -23.94 5.63 1.62
C GLY A 486 -23.51 4.18 1.36
N ALA A 487 -24.43 3.21 1.29
CA ALA A 487 -24.09 1.86 0.84
C ALA A 487 -23.56 1.85 -0.60
N VAL A 488 -22.63 0.94 -0.89
CA VAL A 488 -21.92 0.86 -2.18
C VAL A 488 -22.15 -0.48 -2.85
N ILE A 489 -22.33 -0.47 -4.17
CA ILE A 489 -22.26 -1.65 -5.02
C ILE A 489 -20.95 -1.51 -5.82
N ALA A 490 -20.07 -2.50 -5.70
CA ALA A 490 -18.71 -2.48 -6.22
C ALA A 490 -18.44 -3.66 -7.15
#